data_AF-A0A139BTZ0-F1
#
_entry.id   AF-A0A139BTZ0-F1
#
_cell.length_a   1.000
_cell.length_b   1.000
_cell.length_c   1.000
_cell.angle_alpha   90.00
_cell.angle_beta   90.00
_cell.angle_gamma   90.00
#
_symmetry.space_group_name_H-M   'P 1'
#
loop_
_entity.id
_entity.type
_entity.pdbx_description
1 polymer ?
#
loop_
_entity_poly.entity_id
_entity_poly.type
_entity_poly.pdbx_seq_one_letter_code
_entity_poly.pdbx_strand_id
1 'polypeptide(L)'
;MQTTIELLGKKVLVEWTSSADKKLQELDQPLAVEMELYFSCLIRKAVRFGGDAQAANFAFAAPRLKIGFRPVMTKACNVKDFEVEPPVEDFPIVRPEAFVPKRLTIDYKKGKWVGEFFLQKIQPA
;
A
#
# COMPACT_ATOMS: atom_id res chain seq x y z
N MET A 1 12.11 8.94 8.97
CA MET A 1 10.96 9.84 9.23
C MET A 1 9.74 9.00 9.51
N GLN A 2 8.75 9.54 10.22
CA GLN A 2 7.48 8.85 10.46
C GLN A 2 6.32 9.81 10.67
N THR A 3 5.12 9.39 10.31
CA THR A 3 3.86 10.07 10.68
C THR A 3 2.74 9.05 10.85
N THR A 4 1.63 9.46 11.45
CA THR A 4 0.39 8.66 11.47
C THR A 4 -0.66 9.35 10.62
N ILE A 5 -1.23 8.61 9.67
CA ILE A 5 -2.35 9.06 8.83
C ILE A 5 -3.60 8.27 9.15
N GLU A 6 -4.73 8.73 8.62
CA GLU A 6 -6.00 8.01 8.68
C GLU A 6 -6.41 7.50 7.29
N LEU A 7 -6.72 6.21 7.18
CA LEU A 7 -7.27 5.58 5.99
C LEU A 7 -8.51 4.77 6.39
N LEU A 8 -9.65 5.04 5.76
CA LEU A 8 -10.94 4.39 6.06
C LEU A 8 -11.26 4.38 7.58
N GLY A 9 -11.00 5.50 8.27
CA GLY A 9 -11.26 5.62 9.72
C GLY A 9 -10.26 4.87 10.62
N LYS A 10 -9.15 4.36 10.08
CA LYS A 10 -8.10 3.65 10.83
C LYS A 10 -6.76 4.37 10.74
N LYS A 11 -6.05 4.37 11.86
CA LYS A 11 -4.70 4.94 11.97
C LYS A 11 -3.67 3.99 11.37
N VAL A 12 -2.82 4.55 10.50
CA VAL A 12 -1.70 3.84 9.87
C VAL A 12 -0.42 4.59 10.19
N LEU A 13 0.56 3.90 10.79
CA LEU A 13 1.92 4.42 10.95
C LEU A 13 2.64 4.31 9.60
N VAL A 14 3.11 5.44 9.08
CA VAL A 14 3.89 5.50 7.84
C VAL A 14 5.30 5.91 8.20
N GLU A 15 6.26 5.08 7.86
CA GLU A 15 7.69 5.32 8.07
C GLU A 15 8.41 5.31 6.73
N TRP A 16 9.35 6.22 6.57
CA TRP A 16 10.25 6.23 5.43
C TRP A 16 11.67 6.57 5.84
N THR A 17 12.63 6.02 5.10
CA THR A 17 14.05 6.23 5.36
C THR A 17 14.52 7.62 4.91
N SER A 18 15.71 8.01 5.35
CA SER A 18 16.33 9.26 4.90
C SER A 18 16.63 9.27 3.39
N SER A 19 16.91 8.10 2.78
CA SER A 19 17.08 7.97 1.33
C SER A 19 15.77 8.20 0.59
N ALA A 20 14.66 7.64 1.08
CA ALA A 20 13.33 7.90 0.57
C ALA A 20 12.99 9.39 0.67
N ASP A 21 13.24 10.02 1.81
CA ASP A 21 12.90 11.43 2.02
C ASP A 21 13.64 12.36 1.04
N LYS A 22 14.95 12.16 0.87
CA LYS A 22 15.74 12.90 -0.13
C LYS A 22 15.12 12.76 -1.51
N LYS A 23 14.76 11.53 -1.91
CA LYS A 23 14.19 11.30 -3.22
C LYS A 23 12.79 11.91 -3.37
N LEU A 24 11.98 11.94 -2.32
CA LEU A 24 10.67 12.61 -2.33
C LEU A 24 10.79 14.12 -2.58
N GLN A 25 11.82 14.77 -2.05
CA GLN A 25 12.04 16.21 -2.23
C GLN A 25 12.41 16.58 -3.68
N GLU A 26 12.96 15.64 -4.44
CA GLU A 26 13.29 15.81 -5.86
C GLU A 26 12.08 15.66 -6.80
N LEU A 27 10.91 15.23 -6.29
CA LEU A 27 9.73 15.01 -7.12
C LEU A 27 8.92 16.29 -7.32
N ASP A 28 8.54 16.55 -8.56
CA ASP A 28 7.66 17.69 -8.90
C ASP A 28 6.22 17.49 -8.45
N GLN A 29 5.79 16.23 -8.30
CA GLN A 29 4.45 15.84 -7.85
C GLN A 29 4.53 14.86 -6.68
N PRO A 30 3.51 14.82 -5.79
CA PRO A 30 3.50 13.86 -4.69
C PRO A 30 3.52 12.41 -5.19
N LEU A 31 4.41 11.60 -4.61
CA LEU A 31 4.45 10.16 -4.85
C LEU A 31 3.19 9.51 -4.30
N ALA A 32 2.44 8.83 -5.17
CA ALA A 32 1.37 7.93 -4.77
C ALA A 32 1.98 6.59 -4.32
N VAL A 33 1.62 6.13 -3.12
CA VAL A 33 1.98 4.82 -2.61
C VAL A 33 0.70 4.09 -2.23
N GLU A 34 0.44 2.95 -2.82
CA GLU A 34 -0.72 2.12 -2.52
C GLU A 34 -0.29 0.86 -1.77
N MET A 35 -0.99 0.57 -0.68
CA MET A 35 -1.00 -0.76 -0.07
C MET A 35 -2.11 -1.58 -0.73
N GLU A 36 -1.73 -2.51 -1.60
CA GLU A 36 -2.64 -3.44 -2.25
C GLU A 36 -2.74 -4.71 -1.41
N LEU A 37 -3.95 -5.04 -0.97
CA LEU A 37 -4.25 -6.29 -0.30
C LEU A 37 -5.19 -7.10 -1.17
N TYR A 38 -4.65 -8.16 -1.75
CA TYR A 38 -5.36 -8.98 -2.72
C TYR A 38 -5.83 -10.29 -2.08
N PHE A 39 -7.14 -10.42 -2.00
CA PHE A 39 -7.85 -11.61 -1.54
C PHE A 39 -8.10 -12.55 -2.72
N SER A 40 -7.15 -13.44 -2.97
CA SER A 40 -7.30 -14.58 -3.88
C SER A 40 -7.34 -15.89 -3.07
N CYS A 41 -7.12 -17.03 -3.72
CA CYS A 41 -6.91 -18.33 -3.05
C CYS A 41 -5.82 -18.24 -1.98
N LEU A 42 -4.85 -17.34 -2.19
CA LEU A 42 -3.87 -16.93 -1.21
C LEU A 42 -3.90 -15.40 -1.06
N ILE A 43 -3.70 -14.91 0.17
CA ILE A 43 -3.57 -13.47 0.41
C ILE A 43 -2.24 -13.00 -0.17
N ARG A 44 -2.29 -12.02 -1.09
CA ARG A 44 -1.10 -11.33 -1.61
C ARG A 44 -1.07 -9.90 -1.11
N LYS A 45 0.12 -9.44 -0.74
CA LYS A 45 0.40 -8.06 -0.32
C LYS A 45 1.35 -7.45 -1.33
N ALA A 46 1.06 -6.24 -1.80
CA ALA A 46 1.98 -5.48 -2.63
C ALA A 46 1.96 -4.00 -2.24
N VAL A 47 3.11 -3.34 -2.37
CA VAL A 47 3.18 -1.87 -2.32
C VAL A 47 3.41 -1.37 -3.73
N ARG A 48 2.44 -0.63 -4.26
CA ARG A 48 2.50 -0.03 -5.60
C ARG A 48 2.92 1.43 -5.49
N PHE A 49 3.70 1.90 -6.46
CA PHE A 49 4.30 3.25 -6.43
C PHE A 49 3.98 4.01 -7.71
N GLY A 50 3.75 5.31 -7.59
CA GLY A 50 3.55 6.21 -8.73
C GLY A 50 2.34 5.82 -9.58
N GLY A 51 2.55 5.66 -10.89
CA GLY A 51 1.48 5.33 -11.85
C GLY A 51 0.86 3.94 -11.65
N ASP A 52 1.53 3.05 -10.92
CA ASP A 52 1.00 1.71 -10.61
C ASP A 52 0.00 1.74 -9.44
N ALA A 53 -0.09 2.84 -8.69
CA ALA A 53 -1.06 3.00 -7.61
C ALA A 53 -2.43 3.41 -8.18
N GLN A 54 -3.47 2.63 -7.86
CA GLN A 54 -4.83 2.73 -8.41
C GLN A 54 -5.90 2.96 -7.34
N ALA A 55 -5.51 3.21 -6.09
CA ALA A 55 -6.43 3.39 -4.98
C ALA A 55 -7.34 4.59 -5.24
N ALA A 56 -8.63 4.43 -4.96
CA ALA A 56 -9.60 5.51 -5.18
C ALA A 56 -9.34 6.74 -4.28
N ASN A 57 -8.81 6.51 -3.07
CA ASN A 57 -8.60 7.54 -2.06
C ASN A 57 -7.17 7.50 -1.52
N PHE A 58 -6.61 8.69 -1.28
CA PHE A 58 -5.28 8.87 -0.70
C PHE A 58 -5.32 9.87 0.47
N ALA A 59 -4.50 9.61 1.49
CA ALA A 59 -4.21 10.56 2.56
C ALA A 59 -2.74 11.00 2.50
N PHE A 60 -2.47 12.27 2.75
CA PHE A 60 -1.10 12.80 2.76
C PHE A 60 -0.36 12.41 4.04
N ALA A 61 0.79 11.74 3.88
CA ALA A 61 1.74 11.48 4.95
C ALA A 61 2.82 12.58 5.05
N ALA A 62 3.11 13.23 3.93
CA ALA A 62 3.99 14.40 3.83
C ALA A 62 3.61 15.21 2.56
N PRO A 63 4.10 16.45 2.36
CA PRO A 63 3.75 17.24 1.18
C PRO A 63 4.00 16.55 -0.17
N ARG A 64 5.02 15.67 -0.23
CA ARG A 64 5.39 14.89 -1.42
C ARG A 64 5.03 13.41 -1.35
N LEU A 65 4.24 12.98 -0.36
CA LEU A 65 3.91 11.58 -0.13
C LEU A 65 2.44 11.40 0.22
N LYS A 66 1.71 10.66 -0.60
CA LYS A 66 0.31 10.30 -0.35
C LYS A 66 0.14 8.78 -0.36
N ILE A 67 -0.63 8.26 0.59
CA ILE A 67 -0.80 6.83 0.82
C ILE A 67 -2.27 6.44 0.56
N GLY A 68 -2.47 5.38 -0.20
CA GLY A 68 -3.77 4.77 -0.45
C GLY A 68 -3.80 3.33 0.05
N PHE A 69 -5.01 2.81 0.26
CA PHE A 69 -5.23 1.40 0.55
C PHE A 69 -6.27 0.86 -0.43
N ARG A 70 -5.94 -0.24 -1.11
CA ARG A 70 -6.79 -0.86 -2.13
C ARG A 70 -6.94 -2.35 -1.85
N PRO A 71 -8.05 -2.77 -1.22
CA PRO A 71 -8.38 -4.18 -1.11
C PRO A 71 -9.08 -4.68 -2.39
N VAL A 72 -8.58 -5.76 -2.98
CA VAL A 72 -9.10 -6.34 -4.24
C VAL A 72 -9.35 -7.83 -4.11
N MET A 73 -10.24 -8.39 -4.94
CA MET A 73 -10.48 -9.84 -5.03
C MET A 73 -10.65 -10.34 -6.47
N THR A 74 -10.50 -11.64 -6.69
CA THR A 74 -10.89 -12.30 -7.94
C THR A 74 -12.34 -12.77 -7.90
N LYS A 75 -13.00 -12.80 -9.06
CA LYS A 75 -14.34 -13.38 -9.21
C LYS A 75 -14.37 -14.91 -9.08
N ALA A 76 -13.29 -15.58 -9.49
CA ALA A 76 -13.16 -17.02 -9.46
C ALA A 76 -11.72 -17.39 -9.13
N CYS A 77 -11.55 -18.55 -8.51
CA CYS A 77 -10.26 -19.01 -8.04
C CYS A 77 -9.98 -20.39 -8.64
N ASN A 78 -9.16 -20.45 -9.69
CA ASN A 78 -8.63 -21.70 -10.21
C ASN A 78 -7.12 -21.74 -9.97
N VAL A 79 -6.62 -22.82 -9.39
CA VAL A 79 -5.19 -23.02 -9.11
C VAL A 79 -4.37 -23.12 -10.41
N LYS A 80 -5.01 -23.23 -11.58
CA LYS A 80 -4.36 -23.14 -12.89
C LYS A 80 -4.06 -21.70 -13.37
N ASP A 81 -4.60 -20.68 -12.72
CA ASP A 81 -4.50 -19.27 -13.17
C ASP A 81 -3.19 -18.57 -12.74
N PHE A 82 -2.17 -19.33 -12.33
CA PHE A 82 -0.86 -18.73 -11.97
C PHE A 82 -0.08 -18.22 -13.19
N GLU A 83 -0.49 -18.56 -14.41
CA GLU A 83 0.14 -18.08 -15.65
C GLU A 83 -0.51 -16.80 -16.22
N VAL A 84 -1.77 -16.49 -15.86
CA VAL A 84 -2.50 -15.31 -16.34
C VAL A 84 -3.25 -14.67 -15.18
N GLU A 85 -2.91 -13.42 -14.87
CA GLU A 85 -3.53 -12.69 -13.77
C GLU A 85 -5.03 -12.47 -14.06
N PRO A 86 -5.95 -13.02 -13.26
CA PRO A 86 -7.39 -12.95 -13.52
C PRO A 86 -7.91 -11.51 -13.36
N PRO A 87 -9.06 -11.17 -14.00
CA PRO A 87 -9.67 -9.86 -13.83
C PRO A 87 -10.03 -9.62 -12.35
N VAL A 88 -9.49 -8.52 -11.81
CA VAL A 88 -9.74 -8.06 -10.44
C VAL A 88 -10.84 -7.01 -10.42
N GLU A 89 -11.65 -7.03 -9.37
CA GLU A 89 -12.61 -5.97 -9.06
C GLU A 89 -12.36 -5.43 -7.66
N ASP A 90 -12.71 -4.16 -7.46
CA ASP A 90 -12.72 -3.57 -6.13
C ASP A 90 -13.77 -4.29 -5.26
N PHE A 91 -13.36 -4.66 -4.05
CA PHE A 91 -14.10 -5.59 -3.22
C PHE A 91 -15.28 -4.86 -2.53
N PRO A 92 -16.54 -5.35 -2.63
CA PRO A 92 -17.60 -5.02 -1.68
C PRO A 92 -17.34 -5.74 -0.33
N ILE A 93 -16.22 -5.44 0.36
CA ILE A 93 -15.93 -6.06 1.66
C ILE A 93 -16.99 -5.55 2.62
N VAL A 94 -17.64 -6.45 3.34
CA VAL A 94 -18.34 -6.06 4.57
C VAL A 94 -17.27 -5.66 5.59
N ARG A 95 -16.99 -4.34 5.70
CA ARG A 95 -15.98 -3.68 6.57
C ARG A 95 -14.52 -3.70 6.05
N PRO A 96 -14.20 -3.02 4.93
CA PRO A 96 -12.82 -2.91 4.43
C PRO A 96 -11.86 -2.29 5.46
N GLU A 97 -12.38 -1.47 6.38
CA GLU A 97 -11.63 -0.87 7.49
C GLU A 97 -11.03 -1.91 8.46
N ALA A 98 -11.51 -3.15 8.48
CA ALA A 98 -10.91 -4.22 9.29
C ALA A 98 -9.53 -4.68 8.77
N PHE A 99 -9.24 -4.40 7.50
CA PHE A 99 -8.05 -4.87 6.81
C PHE A 99 -7.05 -3.76 6.51
N VAL A 100 -7.34 -2.53 6.93
CA VAL A 100 -6.40 -1.42 6.81
C VAL A 100 -5.11 -1.77 7.57
N PRO A 101 -3.95 -1.74 6.91
CA PRO A 101 -2.67 -2.02 7.56
C PRO A 101 -2.39 -1.07 8.70
N LYS A 102 -1.67 -1.54 9.73
CA LYS A 102 -1.29 -0.71 10.89
C LYS A 102 0.01 0.04 10.66
N ARG A 103 0.86 -0.48 9.76
CA ARG A 103 2.20 0.05 9.50
C ARG A 103 2.57 -0.11 8.03
N LEU A 104 3.20 0.91 7.46
CA LEU A 104 3.82 0.93 6.14
C LEU A 104 5.25 1.46 6.27
N THR A 105 6.21 0.74 5.72
CA THR A 105 7.60 1.19 5.58
C THR A 105 7.91 1.46 4.10
N ILE A 106 8.61 2.56 3.82
CA ILE A 106 9.01 2.97 2.47
C ILE A 106 10.50 3.28 2.44
N ASP A 107 11.18 2.84 1.40
CA ASP A 107 12.59 3.13 1.17
C ASP A 107 12.86 3.38 -0.32
N TYR A 108 14.00 4.01 -0.60
CA TYR A 108 14.53 4.18 -1.94
C TYR A 108 15.94 3.59 -2.00
N LYS A 109 16.09 2.47 -2.71
CA LYS A 109 17.33 1.69 -2.78
C LYS A 109 17.61 1.29 -4.22
N LYS A 110 18.87 1.42 -4.64
CA LYS A 110 19.34 1.04 -5.99
C LYS A 110 18.47 1.63 -7.12
N GLY A 111 18.05 2.89 -6.97
CA GLY A 111 17.25 3.60 -7.97
C GLY A 111 15.77 3.19 -8.02
N LYS A 112 15.27 2.44 -7.03
CA LYS A 112 13.88 1.97 -7.00
C LYS A 112 13.22 2.22 -5.65
N TRP A 113 11.94 2.53 -5.69
CA TRP A 113 11.07 2.53 -4.53
C TRP A 113 10.78 1.10 -4.07
N VAL A 114 10.83 0.88 -2.77
CA VAL A 114 10.48 -0.39 -2.14
C VAL A 114 9.66 -0.09 -0.89
N GLY A 115 8.75 -0.99 -0.53
CA GLY A 115 7.97 -0.84 0.68
C GLY A 115 7.32 -2.14 1.12
N GLU A 116 6.95 -2.18 2.39
CA GLU A 116 6.25 -3.30 2.99
C GLU A 116 5.21 -2.79 3.98
N PHE A 117 4.07 -3.48 4.05
CA PHE A 117 3.03 -3.18 5.03
C PHE A 117 2.65 -4.38 5.89
N PHE A 118 2.15 -4.06 7.09
CA PHE A 118 1.87 -5.01 8.15
C PHE A 118 0.48 -4.79 8.73
N LEU A 119 -0.29 -5.88 8.82
CA LEU A 119 -1.65 -5.89 9.39
C LEU A 119 -1.63 -5.90 10.94
N GLN A 120 -0.53 -6.37 11.53
CA GLN A 120 -0.32 -6.39 12.97
C GLN A 120 0.61 -5.26 13.41
N LYS A 121 0.50 -4.83 14.67
CA LYS A 121 1.51 -3.96 15.27
C LYS A 121 2.73 -4.84 15.48
N ILE A 122 3.80 -4.63 14.74
CA ILE A 122 5.07 -5.31 15.04
C ILE A 122 5.61 -4.66 16.30
N GLN A 123 5.73 -5.45 17.36
CA GLN A 123 6.45 -5.06 18.57
C GLN A 123 7.94 -5.07 18.23
N PRO A 124 8.69 -3.97 18.46
CA PRO A 124 10.14 -4.02 18.29
C PRO A 124 10.69 -5.11 19.21
N ALA A 125 11.58 -5.94 18.65
CA ALA A 125 12.36 -6.91 19.41
C ALA A 125 13.27 -6.20 20.42
#